data_AF-A0A7W7U7P5-F1
#
_entry.id   AF-A0A7W7U7P5-F1
#
_cell.length_a   1.000
_cell.length_b   1.000
_cell.length_c   1.000
_cell.angle_alpha   90.00
_cell.angle_beta   90.00
_cell.angle_gamma   90.00
#
_symmetry.space_group_name_H-M   'P 1'
#
loop_
_entity.id
_entity.type
_entity.pdbx_description
1 polymer ?
#
loop_
_entity_poly.entity_id
_entity_poly.type
_entity_poly.pdbx_seq_one_letter_code
_entity_poly.pdbx_strand_id
1 'polypeptide(L)'
;MTTRATAESPAAAPLLDLHSLVVAVRRRRRLWGSLALLGMVLGAAVAVLLPAPPTAMTKVLVARQEDQPNDPGTLIRTDVALLQTTRIAGDALKALKSPEKPEDFMKEYEGLGLTNNLLQINARGDSEAEAVTRVKALADAFVADHVRRIQQAANADAKALLDQRDRLKDELAQVNKEIGDESPTSAPKASANTESLFSRRAELTSRISDFSQRAEQARIGTPRLIAGTQIVDDPRPVERSLLKTLAKDAGIGLVLGLALGLAVAAVGTVVADRPVLRREIAAHLGVSVIAELPGRPGSRWRRRRARAARTRLTASLARTARGSAEPMSLLELGCARGASVIALDLAWVLGEEGPVVVVDGLPGPELADRRPRPGDPTVVGLERAATVAHQERRIGVGSVAPGAAWTDLPYLGTRTVLVVRAGHESAAWLHTVARQLADQRILVLGVVLIDPDPRDRTDGTLWDGGPSAAPRGQNEGPARPNGAGRRQRERLPAWATVPENDQEAR
;
A
#
# COMPACT_ATOMS: atom_id res chain seq x y z
N MET A 1 -26.24 -5.14 61.16
CA MET A 1 -26.39 -5.27 59.69
C MET A 1 -25.65 -4.10 59.06
N THR A 2 -24.45 -4.32 58.54
CA THR A 2 -23.59 -3.28 57.95
C THR A 2 -23.35 -3.66 56.48
N THR A 3 -23.93 -2.91 55.55
CA THR A 3 -23.72 -3.09 54.11
C THR A 3 -22.42 -2.41 53.71
N ARG A 4 -21.44 -3.22 53.31
CA ARG A 4 -20.15 -2.80 52.75
C ARG A 4 -20.39 -2.42 51.29
N ALA A 5 -20.16 -1.16 50.93
CA ALA A 5 -20.17 -0.73 49.53
C ALA A 5 -18.97 -1.36 48.80
N THR A 6 -19.26 -2.18 47.79
CA THR A 6 -18.27 -2.80 46.91
C THR A 6 -17.62 -1.72 46.05
N ALA A 7 -16.29 -1.62 46.11
CA ALA A 7 -15.52 -0.75 45.23
C ALA A 7 -15.73 -1.18 43.77
N GLU A 8 -16.18 -0.24 42.93
CA GLU A 8 -16.18 -0.41 41.47
C GLU A 8 -14.76 -0.64 40.97
N SER A 9 -14.58 -1.68 40.15
CA SER A 9 -13.31 -1.94 39.45
C SER A 9 -13.01 -0.81 38.46
N PRO A 10 -11.75 -0.33 38.35
CA PRO A 10 -11.38 0.63 37.33
C PRO A 10 -11.53 -0.01 35.94
N ALA A 11 -12.28 0.65 35.06
CA ALA A 11 -12.47 0.22 33.68
C ALA A 11 -11.10 0.01 33.00
N ALA A 12 -10.91 -1.17 32.41
CA ALA A 12 -9.69 -1.55 31.72
C ALA A 12 -9.32 -0.52 30.63
N ALA A 13 -8.11 0.03 30.71
CA ALA A 13 -7.57 0.88 29.65
C ALA A 13 -7.45 0.05 28.36
N PRO A 14 -8.00 0.50 27.22
CA PRO A 14 -7.90 -0.24 25.97
C PRO A 14 -6.43 -0.35 25.55
N LEU A 15 -5.96 -1.57 25.30
CA LEU A 15 -4.56 -1.91 24.98
C LEU A 15 -4.02 -1.22 23.71
N LEU A 16 -4.89 -0.67 22.86
CA LEU A 16 -4.54 0.10 21.68
C LEU A 16 -5.58 1.20 21.46
N ASP A 17 -5.24 2.45 21.81
CA ASP A 17 -6.06 3.59 21.40
C ASP A 17 -5.79 3.92 19.92
N LEU A 18 -6.68 3.47 19.04
CA LEU A 18 -6.67 3.77 17.61
C LEU A 18 -6.67 5.29 17.33
N HIS A 19 -7.24 6.09 18.23
CA HIS A 19 -7.26 7.55 18.08
C HIS A 19 -5.86 8.14 18.24
N SER A 20 -5.14 7.75 19.31
CA SER A 20 -3.75 8.14 19.53
C SER A 20 -2.83 7.76 18.34
N LEU A 21 -3.03 6.56 17.76
CA LEU A 21 -2.22 6.05 16.65
C LEU A 21 -2.46 6.88 15.37
N VAL A 22 -3.72 7.17 15.03
CA VAL A 22 -4.07 8.00 13.87
C VAL A 22 -3.50 9.41 14.02
N VAL A 23 -3.56 10.00 15.21
CA VAL A 23 -3.03 11.33 15.50
C VAL A 23 -1.51 11.36 15.32
N ALA A 24 -0.82 10.36 15.84
CA ALA A 24 0.63 10.29 15.81
C ALA A 24 1.17 9.98 14.39
N VAL A 25 0.52 9.10 13.62
CA VAL A 25 0.81 8.90 12.18
C VAL A 25 0.59 10.20 11.38
N ARG A 26 -0.44 10.98 11.72
CA ARG A 26 -0.74 12.25 11.04
C ARG A 26 0.32 13.33 11.33
N ARG A 27 0.85 13.42 12.54
CA ARG A 27 1.96 14.34 12.88
C ARG A 27 3.24 13.99 12.12
N ARG A 28 3.45 12.71 11.80
CA ARG A 28 4.62 12.21 11.06
C ARG A 28 4.45 12.20 9.54
N ARG A 29 3.48 12.95 8.96
CA ARG A 29 3.26 13.14 7.50
C ARG A 29 4.51 13.36 6.66
N ARG A 30 5.51 14.05 7.21
CA ARG A 30 6.78 14.26 6.52
C ARG A 30 7.62 12.99 6.40
N LEU A 31 7.61 12.13 7.42
CA LEU A 31 8.38 10.89 7.46
C LEU A 31 7.80 9.84 6.51
N TRP A 32 6.50 9.55 6.58
CA TRP A 32 5.91 8.58 5.64
C TRP A 32 5.81 9.14 4.22
N GLY A 33 5.63 10.46 4.08
CA GLY A 33 5.74 11.12 2.77
C GLY A 33 7.13 11.02 2.15
N SER A 34 8.21 11.21 2.92
CA SER A 34 9.57 11.04 2.42
C SER A 34 9.89 9.58 2.07
N LEU A 35 9.38 8.62 2.86
CA LEU A 35 9.57 7.20 2.57
C LEU A 35 8.80 6.74 1.32
N ALA A 36 7.58 7.24 1.12
CA ALA A 36 6.81 7.00 -0.10
C ALA A 36 7.54 7.59 -1.33
N LEU A 37 8.09 8.80 -1.21
CA LEU A 37 8.85 9.43 -2.28
C LEU A 37 10.17 8.69 -2.56
N LEU A 38 10.86 8.23 -1.52
CA LEU A 38 12.06 7.41 -1.67
C LEU A 38 11.74 6.07 -2.37
N GLY A 39 10.64 5.42 -1.97
CA GLY A 39 10.16 4.21 -2.63
C GLY A 39 9.81 4.44 -4.10
N MET A 40 9.17 5.55 -4.43
CA MET A 40 8.89 5.94 -5.82
C MET A 40 10.17 6.15 -6.64
N VAL A 41 11.17 6.85 -6.08
CA VAL A 41 12.46 7.09 -6.74
C VAL A 41 13.22 5.78 -6.95
N LEU A 42 13.26 4.90 -5.95
CA LEU A 42 13.88 3.58 -6.07
C LEU A 42 13.16 2.70 -7.12
N GLY A 43 11.83 2.70 -7.12
CA GLY A 43 11.04 1.97 -8.12
C GLY A 43 11.30 2.48 -9.54
N ALA A 44 11.34 3.80 -9.73
CA ALA A 44 11.69 4.39 -11.02
C ALA A 44 13.14 4.09 -11.43
N ALA A 45 14.08 4.08 -10.48
CA ALA A 45 15.47 3.73 -10.74
C ALA A 45 15.62 2.29 -11.24
N VAL A 46 14.89 1.34 -10.64
CA VAL A 46 14.88 -0.06 -11.09
C VAL A 46 14.41 -0.18 -12.55
N ALA A 47 13.37 0.56 -12.94
CA ALA A 47 12.87 0.55 -14.32
C ALA A 47 13.90 1.01 -15.37
N VAL A 48 14.86 1.87 -14.96
CA VAL A 48 15.91 2.41 -15.83
C VAL A 48 17.18 1.56 -15.77
N LEU A 49 17.57 1.07 -14.58
CA LEU A 49 18.79 0.31 -14.36
C LEU A 49 18.66 -1.17 -14.75
N LEU A 50 17.48 -1.76 -14.61
CA LEU A 50 17.19 -3.15 -14.96
C LEU A 50 15.94 -3.21 -15.85
N PRO A 51 16.04 -2.74 -17.11
CA PRO A 51 14.92 -2.87 -18.04
C PRO A 51 14.64 -4.35 -18.34
N ALA A 52 13.36 -4.70 -18.47
CA ALA A 52 12.99 -6.04 -18.91
C ALA A 52 13.62 -6.34 -20.29
N PRO A 53 14.08 -7.58 -20.55
CA PRO A 53 14.73 -7.94 -21.81
C PRO A 53 13.76 -7.78 -22.98
N PRO A 54 14.19 -7.26 -24.16
CA PRO A 54 13.31 -7.08 -25.32
C PRO A 54 12.67 -8.39 -25.77
N THR A 55 11.44 -8.31 -26.29
CA THR A 55 10.61 -9.47 -26.67
C THR A 55 10.07 -9.29 -28.07
N ALA A 56 10.13 -10.34 -28.88
CA ALA A 56 9.46 -10.41 -30.17
C ALA A 56 8.36 -11.47 -30.15
N MET A 57 7.38 -11.30 -31.03
CA MET A 57 6.28 -12.24 -31.21
C MET A 57 6.10 -12.61 -32.68
N THR A 58 5.60 -13.81 -32.92
CA THR A 58 5.13 -14.28 -34.23
C THR A 58 3.91 -15.16 -34.05
N LYS A 59 3.06 -15.25 -35.07
CA LYS A 59 1.86 -16.10 -35.04
C LYS A 59 1.95 -17.16 -36.12
N VAL A 60 1.78 -18.40 -35.71
CA VAL A 60 1.83 -19.59 -36.56
C VAL A 60 0.42 -20.17 -36.62
N LEU A 61 -0.07 -20.37 -37.84
CA LEU A 61 -1.26 -21.17 -38.09
C LEU A 61 -0.83 -22.64 -38.16
N VAL A 62 -1.54 -23.49 -37.43
CA VAL A 62 -1.33 -24.94 -37.40
C VAL A 62 -2.54 -25.58 -38.06
N ALA A 63 -2.36 -26.16 -39.24
CA ALA A 63 -3.45 -26.81 -39.96
C ALA A 63 -3.61 -28.26 -39.53
N ARG A 64 -4.87 -28.68 -39.33
CA ARG A 64 -5.21 -30.03 -38.87
C ARG A 64 -6.24 -30.69 -39.77
N GLN A 65 -6.17 -32.02 -39.86
CA GLN A 65 -7.14 -32.83 -40.63
C GLN A 65 -8.53 -32.82 -39.96
N GLU A 66 -8.56 -32.66 -38.64
CA GLU A 66 -9.74 -32.73 -37.79
C GLU A 66 -9.92 -31.39 -37.05
N ASP A 67 -10.13 -30.31 -37.80
CA ASP A 67 -10.67 -29.07 -37.25
C ASP A 67 -12.13 -29.28 -36.83
N GLN A 68 -12.32 -30.02 -35.73
CA GLN A 68 -13.63 -30.19 -35.13
C GLN A 68 -13.96 -28.91 -34.35
N PRO A 69 -15.10 -28.25 -34.64
CA PRO A 69 -15.49 -27.03 -33.95
C PRO A 69 -15.71 -27.21 -32.43
N ASN A 70 -15.72 -28.46 -31.94
CA ASN A 70 -15.96 -28.81 -30.55
C ASN A 70 -14.69 -29.21 -29.77
N ASP A 71 -13.47 -29.12 -30.31
CA ASP A 71 -12.25 -29.31 -29.50
C ASP A 71 -12.09 -28.11 -28.54
N PRO A 72 -12.07 -28.32 -27.21
CA PRO A 72 -11.88 -27.25 -26.22
C PRO A 72 -10.44 -26.68 -26.17
N GLY A 73 -9.68 -26.77 -27.26
CA GLY A 73 -8.30 -26.31 -27.38
C GLY A 73 -7.27 -27.28 -26.78
N THR A 74 -7.58 -28.57 -26.69
CA THR A 74 -6.65 -29.57 -26.13
C THR A 74 -5.47 -29.83 -27.07
N LEU A 75 -5.72 -29.81 -28.38
CA LEU A 75 -4.69 -30.04 -29.39
C LEU A 75 -3.68 -28.86 -29.43
N ILE A 76 -4.15 -27.61 -29.36
CA ILE A 76 -3.22 -26.47 -29.36
C ILE A 76 -2.37 -26.40 -28.08
N ARG A 77 -2.89 -26.86 -26.93
CA ARG A 77 -2.10 -26.99 -25.70
C ARG A 77 -1.01 -28.05 -25.84
N THR A 78 -1.29 -29.13 -26.56
CA THR A 78 -0.29 -30.15 -26.87
C THR A 78 0.79 -29.57 -27.77
N ASP A 79 0.42 -28.78 -28.78
CA ASP A 79 1.38 -28.07 -29.62
C ASP A 79 2.25 -27.07 -28.83
N VAL A 80 1.67 -26.34 -27.87
CA VAL A 80 2.42 -25.48 -26.94
C VAL A 80 3.40 -26.29 -26.09
N ALA A 81 2.97 -27.45 -25.57
CA ALA A 81 3.85 -28.32 -24.79
C ALA A 81 4.98 -28.90 -25.65
N LEU A 82 4.71 -29.22 -26.92
CA LEU A 82 5.73 -29.67 -27.87
C LEU A 82 6.73 -28.56 -28.21
N LEU A 83 6.27 -27.31 -28.35
CA LEU A 83 7.14 -26.13 -28.49
C LEU A 83 8.11 -26.01 -27.31
N GLN A 84 7.68 -26.36 -26.10
CA GLN A 84 8.49 -26.40 -24.88
C GLN A 84 9.29 -27.71 -24.72
N THR A 85 9.73 -28.33 -25.81
CA THR A 85 10.64 -29.48 -25.75
C THR A 85 12.07 -29.10 -26.13
N THR A 86 13.05 -29.77 -25.51
CA THR A 86 14.48 -29.57 -25.79
C THR A 86 14.84 -29.86 -27.25
N ARG A 87 14.05 -30.69 -27.94
CA ARG A 87 14.21 -30.97 -29.38
C ARG A 87 13.98 -29.73 -30.23
N ILE A 88 12.86 -29.03 -30.03
CA ILE A 88 12.54 -27.82 -30.80
C ILE A 88 13.49 -26.68 -30.42
N ALA A 89 13.76 -26.51 -29.11
CA ALA A 89 14.77 -25.58 -28.63
C ALA A 89 16.15 -25.83 -29.27
N GLY A 90 16.60 -27.08 -29.28
CA GLY A 90 17.89 -27.48 -29.87
C GLY A 90 17.95 -27.26 -31.38
N ASP A 91 16.88 -27.55 -32.12
CA ASP A 91 16.84 -27.30 -33.56
C ASP A 91 16.81 -25.81 -33.90
N ALA A 92 16.11 -24.99 -33.10
CA ALA A 92 16.16 -23.54 -33.20
C ALA A 92 17.57 -22.98 -32.89
N LEU A 93 18.22 -23.45 -31.81
CA LEU A 93 19.58 -23.04 -31.45
C LEU A 93 20.61 -23.42 -32.52
N LYS A 94 20.47 -24.59 -33.15
CA LYS A 94 21.31 -24.98 -34.31
C LYS A 94 21.15 -24.01 -35.47
N ALA A 95 19.92 -23.59 -35.78
CA ALA A 95 19.67 -22.60 -36.84
C ALA A 95 20.27 -21.23 -36.50
N LEU A 96 20.23 -20.84 -35.22
CA LEU A 96 20.84 -19.62 -34.69
C LEU A 96 22.37 -19.68 -34.54
N LYS A 97 22.96 -20.88 -34.66
CA LYS A 97 24.39 -21.16 -34.37
C LYS A 97 24.79 -20.71 -32.95
N SER A 98 23.87 -20.81 -32.00
CA SER A 98 24.11 -20.44 -30.60
C SER A 98 24.73 -21.62 -29.82
N PRO A 99 25.74 -21.38 -28.96
CA PRO A 99 26.32 -22.40 -28.07
C PRO A 99 25.51 -22.59 -26.78
N GLU A 100 24.37 -21.90 -26.62
CA GLU A 100 23.50 -21.99 -25.45
C GLU A 100 22.92 -23.40 -25.27
N LYS A 101 22.59 -23.75 -24.03
CA LYS A 101 21.93 -25.02 -23.72
C LYS A 101 20.43 -24.92 -24.00
N PRO A 102 19.81 -25.94 -24.63
CA PRO A 102 18.37 -25.96 -24.89
C PRO A 102 17.50 -25.74 -23.65
N GLU A 103 17.93 -26.25 -22.48
CA GLU A 103 17.19 -26.12 -21.22
C GLU A 103 17.15 -24.68 -20.68
N ASP A 104 18.19 -23.90 -20.96
CA ASP A 104 18.25 -22.49 -20.58
C ASP A 104 17.46 -21.64 -21.58
N PHE A 105 17.60 -21.92 -22.86
CA PHE A 105 16.84 -21.26 -23.92
C PHE A 105 15.33 -21.40 -23.75
N MET A 106 14.86 -22.55 -23.26
CA MET A 106 13.44 -22.79 -22.93
C MET A 106 12.84 -21.82 -21.91
N LYS A 107 13.65 -21.14 -21.09
CA LYS A 107 13.18 -20.12 -20.13
C LYS A 107 12.96 -18.75 -20.79
N GLU A 108 13.48 -18.58 -22.00
CA GLU A 108 13.52 -17.31 -22.71
C GLU A 108 12.42 -17.17 -23.76
N TYR A 109 11.62 -18.22 -23.97
CA TYR A 109 10.46 -18.17 -24.87
C TYR A 109 9.22 -18.82 -24.25
N GLU A 110 8.05 -18.47 -24.79
CA GLU A 110 6.78 -19.09 -24.43
C GLU A 110 5.91 -19.28 -25.67
N GLY A 111 4.99 -20.26 -25.60
CA GLY A 111 3.92 -20.46 -26.57
C GLY A 111 2.56 -20.20 -25.95
N LEU A 112 1.69 -19.51 -26.68
CA LEU A 112 0.30 -19.23 -26.29
C LEU A 112 -0.63 -19.70 -27.41
N GLY A 113 -1.48 -20.69 -27.13
CA GLY A 113 -2.57 -21.07 -28.04
C GLY A 113 -3.68 -20.02 -27.99
N LEU A 114 -3.73 -19.12 -28.98
CA LEU A 114 -4.73 -18.04 -29.06
C LEU A 114 -6.11 -18.58 -29.46
N THR A 115 -6.12 -19.54 -30.37
CA THR A 115 -7.32 -20.26 -30.83
C THR A 115 -6.98 -21.74 -31.02
N ASN A 116 -7.92 -22.54 -31.50
CA ASN A 116 -7.66 -23.95 -31.80
C ASN A 116 -6.50 -24.13 -32.79
N ASN A 117 -6.27 -23.18 -33.71
CA ASN A 117 -5.29 -23.33 -34.79
C ASN A 117 -4.22 -22.23 -34.82
N LEU A 118 -4.33 -21.21 -33.97
CA LEU A 118 -3.38 -20.10 -33.96
C LEU A 118 -2.50 -20.16 -32.72
N LEU A 119 -1.21 -20.39 -32.92
CA LEU A 119 -0.16 -20.37 -31.90
C LEU A 119 0.58 -19.04 -31.98
N GLN A 120 0.66 -18.31 -30.87
CA GLN A 120 1.58 -17.20 -30.73
C GLN A 120 2.84 -17.67 -30.01
N ILE A 121 4.00 -17.39 -30.58
CA ILE A 121 5.29 -17.66 -29.97
C ILE A 121 5.90 -16.32 -29.59
N ASN A 122 6.33 -16.19 -28.33
CA ASN A 122 7.07 -15.03 -27.84
C ASN A 122 8.48 -15.47 -27.46
N ALA A 123 9.51 -14.72 -27.86
CA ALA A 123 10.89 -14.96 -27.45
C ALA A 123 11.53 -13.67 -26.94
N ARG A 124 12.38 -13.81 -25.91
CA ARG A 124 13.24 -12.76 -25.36
C ARG A 124 14.62 -12.82 -26.03
N GLY A 125 15.28 -11.68 -26.08
CA GLY A 125 16.69 -11.57 -26.48
C GLY A 125 17.34 -10.37 -25.81
N ASP A 126 18.62 -10.16 -26.06
CA ASP A 126 19.35 -9.00 -25.52
C ASP A 126 19.12 -7.74 -26.36
N SER A 127 18.66 -7.91 -27.61
CA SER A 127 18.23 -6.83 -28.50
C SER A 127 16.94 -7.18 -29.23
N GLU A 128 16.26 -6.18 -29.79
CA GLU A 128 15.06 -6.40 -30.60
C GLU A 128 15.34 -7.27 -31.84
N ALA A 129 16.45 -7.02 -32.53
CA ALA A 129 16.85 -7.79 -33.71
C ALA A 129 17.13 -9.26 -33.37
N GLU A 130 17.77 -9.49 -32.22
CA GLU A 130 18.03 -10.84 -31.73
C GLU A 130 16.74 -11.55 -31.33
N ALA A 131 15.84 -10.89 -30.59
CA ALA A 131 14.55 -11.46 -30.21
C ALA A 131 13.73 -11.87 -31.45
N VAL A 132 13.74 -11.04 -32.50
CA VAL A 132 13.09 -11.33 -33.79
C VAL A 132 13.73 -12.56 -34.46
N THR A 133 15.05 -12.65 -34.46
CA THR A 133 15.77 -13.80 -35.06
C THR A 133 15.49 -15.09 -34.29
N ARG A 134 15.48 -15.02 -32.96
CA ARG A 134 15.17 -16.14 -32.06
C ARG A 134 13.74 -16.65 -32.25
N VAL A 135 12.75 -15.75 -32.28
CA VAL A 135 11.36 -16.15 -32.46
C VAL A 135 11.11 -16.74 -33.85
N LYS A 136 11.81 -16.23 -34.88
CA LYS A 136 11.77 -16.79 -36.23
C LYS A 136 12.31 -18.21 -36.27
N ALA A 137 13.50 -18.43 -35.72
CA ALA A 137 14.12 -19.75 -35.68
C ALA A 137 13.26 -20.77 -34.91
N LEU A 138 12.60 -20.35 -33.82
CA LEU A 138 11.65 -21.17 -33.08
C LEU A 138 10.42 -21.53 -33.92
N ALA A 139 9.83 -20.56 -34.62
CA ALA A 139 8.69 -20.81 -35.49
C ALA A 139 9.04 -21.76 -36.64
N ASP A 140 10.17 -21.54 -37.31
CA ASP A 140 10.66 -22.40 -38.39
C ASP A 140 10.93 -23.84 -37.89
N ALA A 141 11.58 -23.98 -36.73
CA ALA A 141 11.84 -25.28 -36.12
C ALA A 141 10.53 -26.01 -35.74
N PHE A 142 9.55 -25.28 -35.19
CA PHE A 142 8.25 -25.84 -34.84
C PHE A 142 7.49 -26.31 -36.08
N VAL A 143 7.41 -25.49 -37.13
CA VAL A 143 6.75 -25.85 -38.40
C VAL A 143 7.45 -27.06 -39.02
N ALA A 144 8.78 -27.08 -39.06
CA ALA A 144 9.55 -28.20 -39.60
C ALA A 144 9.31 -29.51 -38.84
N ASP A 145 9.26 -29.47 -37.49
CA ASP A 145 8.96 -30.66 -36.70
C ASP A 145 7.49 -31.10 -36.86
N HIS A 146 6.54 -30.16 -36.92
CA HIS A 146 5.12 -30.47 -37.16
C HIS A 146 4.91 -31.16 -38.51
N VAL A 147 5.47 -30.61 -39.59
CA VAL A 147 5.44 -31.20 -40.94
C VAL A 147 6.08 -32.59 -40.94
N ARG A 148 7.23 -32.75 -40.27
CA ARG A 148 7.90 -34.06 -40.15
C ARG A 148 7.02 -35.09 -39.47
N ARG A 149 6.33 -34.73 -38.37
CA ARG A 149 5.43 -35.64 -37.64
C ARG A 149 4.23 -36.06 -38.50
N ILE A 150 3.60 -35.12 -39.20
CA ILE A 150 2.48 -35.42 -40.11
C ILE A 150 2.95 -36.40 -41.20
N GLN A 151 4.11 -36.15 -41.82
CA GLN A 151 4.65 -37.05 -42.84
C GLN A 151 4.97 -38.45 -42.28
N GLN A 152 5.54 -38.52 -41.08
CA GLN A 152 5.85 -39.81 -40.43
C GLN A 152 4.57 -40.59 -40.10
N ALA A 153 3.54 -39.93 -39.56
CA ALA A 153 2.24 -40.55 -39.28
C ALA A 153 1.58 -41.05 -40.57
N ALA A 154 1.48 -40.20 -41.59
CA ALA A 154 0.87 -40.57 -42.87
C ALA A 154 1.61 -41.74 -43.56
N ASN A 155 2.94 -41.77 -43.49
CA ASN A 155 3.73 -42.88 -44.03
C ASN A 155 3.54 -44.18 -43.23
N ALA A 156 3.41 -44.10 -41.91
CA ALA A 156 3.14 -45.25 -41.06
C ALA A 156 1.74 -45.82 -41.33
N ASP A 157 0.73 -44.96 -41.45
CA ASP A 157 -0.63 -45.36 -41.78
C ASP A 157 -0.73 -45.98 -43.17
N ALA A 158 -0.11 -45.33 -44.18
CA ALA A 158 -0.04 -45.88 -45.53
C ALA A 158 0.65 -47.25 -45.53
N LYS A 159 1.75 -47.42 -44.78
CA LYS A 159 2.42 -48.71 -44.65
C LYS A 159 1.52 -49.76 -44.01
N ALA A 160 0.83 -49.44 -42.91
CA ALA A 160 -0.07 -50.38 -42.25
C ALA A 160 -1.20 -50.84 -43.18
N LEU A 161 -1.77 -49.94 -43.99
CA LEU A 161 -2.80 -50.28 -44.99
C LEU A 161 -2.24 -51.15 -46.12
N LEU A 162 -1.02 -50.87 -46.58
CA LEU A 162 -0.34 -51.69 -47.60
C LEU A 162 0.01 -53.09 -47.09
N ASP A 163 0.47 -53.20 -45.83
CA ASP A 163 0.76 -54.50 -45.20
C ASP A 163 -0.53 -55.34 -45.05
N GLN A 164 -1.67 -54.71 -44.70
CA GLN A 164 -2.97 -55.40 -44.68
C GLN A 164 -3.41 -55.86 -46.06
N ARG A 165 -3.26 -54.99 -47.08
CA ARG A 165 -3.53 -55.34 -48.48
C ARG A 165 -2.71 -56.54 -48.92
N ASP A 166 -1.43 -56.58 -48.57
CA ASP A 166 -0.53 -57.66 -49.00
C ASP A 166 -0.88 -59.00 -48.33
N ARG A 167 -1.28 -58.99 -47.04
CA ARG A 167 -1.85 -60.19 -46.40
C ARG A 167 -3.12 -60.70 -47.10
N LEU A 168 -4.01 -59.79 -47.49
CA LEU A 168 -5.23 -60.16 -48.22
C LEU A 168 -4.92 -60.70 -49.62
N LYS A 169 -3.85 -60.23 -50.27
CA LYS A 169 -3.38 -60.79 -51.54
C LYS A 169 -2.84 -62.22 -51.37
N ASP A 170 -2.13 -62.48 -50.27
CA ASP A 170 -1.65 -63.83 -49.96
C ASP A 170 -2.84 -64.78 -49.71
N GLU A 171 -3.86 -64.33 -48.96
CA GLU A 171 -5.12 -65.08 -48.79
C GLU A 171 -5.84 -65.32 -50.12
N LEU A 172 -5.89 -64.30 -50.99
CA LEU A 172 -6.49 -64.42 -52.33
C LEU A 172 -5.75 -65.44 -53.19
N ALA A 173 -4.41 -65.48 -53.11
CA ALA A 173 -3.60 -66.47 -53.82
C ALA A 173 -3.89 -67.89 -53.33
N GLN A 174 -4.07 -68.07 -52.01
CA GLN A 174 -4.45 -69.35 -51.42
C GLN A 174 -5.84 -69.81 -51.88
N VAL A 175 -6.85 -68.91 -51.86
CA VAL A 175 -8.21 -69.21 -52.36
C VAL A 175 -8.18 -69.56 -53.85
N ASN A 176 -7.40 -68.86 -54.67
CA ASN A 176 -7.26 -69.18 -56.09
C ASN A 176 -6.65 -70.55 -56.33
N LYS A 177 -5.70 -70.97 -55.47
CA LYS A 177 -5.11 -72.30 -55.53
C LYS A 177 -6.13 -73.38 -55.16
N GLU A 178 -6.90 -73.18 -54.10
CA GLU A 178 -7.98 -74.10 -53.68
C GLU A 178 -9.05 -74.27 -54.77
N ILE A 179 -9.45 -73.19 -55.44
CA ILE A 179 -10.36 -73.25 -56.61
C ILE A 179 -9.75 -74.05 -57.76
N GLY A 180 -8.43 -73.92 -58.00
CA GLY A 180 -7.73 -74.62 -59.07
C GLY A 180 -7.47 -76.11 -58.79
N ASP A 181 -7.31 -76.48 -57.53
CA ASP A 181 -7.06 -77.85 -57.08
C ASP A 181 -8.37 -78.68 -56.93
N GLU A 182 -9.54 -78.03 -56.86
CA GLU A 182 -10.85 -78.69 -56.76
C GLU A 182 -11.28 -79.31 -58.10
N SER A 183 -11.05 -80.62 -58.25
CA SER A 183 -11.39 -81.39 -59.46
C SER A 183 -12.92 -81.58 -59.60
N PRO A 184 -13.49 -81.56 -60.83
CA PRO A 184 -14.92 -81.60 -61.07
C PRO A 184 -15.49 -82.99 -60.77
N THR A 185 -15.74 -83.27 -59.49
CA THR A 185 -16.40 -84.51 -59.06
C THR A 185 -17.86 -84.17 -58.77
N SER A 186 -18.78 -84.81 -59.49
CA SER A 186 -20.23 -84.51 -59.56
C SER A 186 -21.03 -84.76 -58.27
N ALA A 187 -20.58 -84.23 -57.13
CA ALA A 187 -21.24 -84.32 -55.83
C ALA A 187 -21.88 -82.98 -55.45
N PRO A 188 -23.14 -82.94 -54.95
CA PRO A 188 -23.83 -81.69 -54.56
C PRO A 188 -23.12 -80.83 -53.51
N LYS A 189 -22.23 -81.44 -52.71
CA LYS A 189 -21.40 -80.73 -51.71
C LYS A 189 -20.21 -80.00 -52.33
N ALA A 190 -19.69 -80.46 -53.48
CA ALA A 190 -18.60 -79.80 -54.20
C ALA A 190 -19.08 -78.47 -54.81
N SER A 191 -20.30 -78.43 -55.36
CA SER A 191 -20.89 -77.21 -55.92
C SER A 191 -21.15 -76.08 -54.90
N ALA A 192 -21.45 -76.43 -53.64
CA ALA A 192 -21.66 -75.43 -52.59
C ALA A 192 -20.33 -74.84 -52.08
N ASN A 193 -19.27 -75.66 -52.02
CA ASN A 193 -17.93 -75.19 -51.66
C ASN A 193 -17.36 -74.25 -52.73
N THR A 194 -17.48 -74.58 -54.02
CA THR A 194 -17.02 -73.72 -55.12
C THR A 194 -17.66 -72.34 -55.09
N GLU A 195 -18.98 -72.25 -54.86
CA GLU A 195 -19.69 -70.96 -54.78
C GLU A 195 -19.20 -70.08 -53.62
N SER A 196 -18.89 -70.71 -52.48
CA SER A 196 -18.34 -70.02 -51.31
C SER A 196 -16.92 -69.47 -51.55
N LEU A 197 -16.08 -70.21 -52.29
CA LEU A 197 -14.74 -69.78 -52.66
C LEU A 197 -14.76 -68.61 -53.67
N PHE A 198 -15.66 -68.65 -54.65
CA PHE A 198 -15.86 -67.53 -55.58
C PHE A 198 -16.37 -66.27 -54.88
N SER A 199 -17.31 -66.42 -53.94
CA SER A 199 -17.79 -65.31 -53.10
C SER A 199 -16.66 -64.69 -52.28
N ARG A 200 -15.83 -65.54 -51.64
CA ARG A 200 -14.66 -65.10 -50.86
C ARG A 200 -13.63 -64.40 -51.73
N ARG A 201 -13.39 -64.88 -52.95
CA ARG A 201 -12.50 -64.22 -53.92
C ARG A 201 -12.96 -62.81 -54.27
N ALA A 202 -14.26 -62.64 -54.55
CA ALA A 202 -14.85 -61.34 -54.86
C ALA A 202 -14.73 -60.38 -53.66
N GLU A 203 -14.98 -60.88 -52.44
CA GLU A 203 -14.83 -60.11 -51.20
C GLU A 203 -13.38 -59.66 -50.97
N LEU A 204 -12.41 -60.57 -51.07
CA LEU A 204 -10.99 -60.26 -50.90
C LEU A 204 -10.51 -59.24 -51.94
N THR A 205 -10.93 -59.38 -53.20
CA THR A 205 -10.59 -58.44 -54.28
C THR A 205 -11.14 -57.04 -53.98
N SER A 206 -12.39 -56.95 -53.51
CA SER A 206 -13.01 -55.68 -53.12
C SER A 206 -12.25 -55.02 -51.97
N ARG A 207 -11.90 -55.77 -50.92
CA ARG A 207 -11.12 -55.25 -49.78
C ARG A 207 -9.73 -54.78 -50.19
N ILE A 208 -9.03 -55.53 -51.05
CA ILE A 208 -7.70 -55.12 -51.58
C ILE A 208 -7.78 -53.78 -52.30
N SER A 209 -8.84 -53.56 -53.09
CA SER A 209 -9.09 -52.29 -53.78
C SER A 209 -9.34 -51.15 -52.78
N ASP A 210 -10.20 -51.37 -51.78
CA ASP A 210 -10.51 -50.39 -50.74
C ASP A 210 -9.26 -49.98 -49.94
N PHE A 211 -8.46 -50.95 -49.47
CA PHE A 211 -7.20 -50.66 -48.77
C PHE A 211 -6.19 -49.92 -49.63
N SER A 212 -6.12 -50.23 -50.93
CA SER A 212 -5.24 -49.53 -51.87
C SER A 212 -5.68 -48.07 -52.06
N GLN A 213 -6.99 -47.83 -52.21
CA GLN A 213 -7.54 -46.47 -52.32
C GLN A 213 -7.31 -45.66 -51.05
N ARG A 214 -7.53 -46.26 -49.87
CA ARG A 214 -7.28 -45.60 -48.57
C ARG A 214 -5.81 -45.26 -48.35
N ALA A 215 -4.89 -46.15 -48.75
CA ALA A 215 -3.45 -45.89 -48.66
C ALA A 215 -3.02 -44.70 -49.53
N GLU A 216 -3.59 -44.58 -50.73
CA GLU A 216 -3.33 -43.45 -51.62
C GLU A 216 -3.94 -42.15 -51.09
N GLN A 217 -5.15 -42.20 -50.54
CA GLN A 217 -5.80 -41.05 -49.91
C GLN A 217 -5.02 -40.54 -48.69
N ALA A 218 -4.45 -41.43 -47.86
CA ALA A 218 -3.59 -41.06 -46.75
C ALA A 218 -2.33 -40.31 -47.21
N ARG A 219 -1.75 -40.73 -48.34
CA ARG A 219 -0.60 -40.02 -48.96
C ARG A 219 -0.98 -38.66 -49.55
N ILE A 220 -2.11 -38.57 -50.25
CA ILE A 220 -2.56 -37.34 -50.93
C ILE A 220 -3.12 -36.29 -49.96
N GLY A 221 -3.63 -36.68 -48.79
CA GLY A 221 -4.13 -35.73 -47.77
C GLY A 221 -3.02 -34.89 -47.12
N THR A 222 -1.80 -35.42 -47.07
CA THR A 222 -0.66 -34.85 -46.33
C THR A 222 -0.19 -33.48 -46.86
N PRO A 223 -0.03 -33.25 -48.18
CA PRO A 223 0.37 -31.93 -48.72
C PRO A 223 -0.57 -30.78 -48.34
N ARG A 224 -1.88 -31.04 -48.15
CA ARG A 224 -2.86 -29.99 -47.78
C ARG A 224 -2.67 -29.51 -46.35
N LEU A 225 -2.27 -30.39 -45.42
CA LEU A 225 -1.95 -30.01 -44.04
C LEU A 225 -0.61 -29.29 -43.93
N ILE A 226 0.36 -29.70 -44.75
CA ILE A 226 1.68 -29.07 -44.81
C ILE A 226 1.55 -27.62 -45.31
N ALA A 227 0.76 -27.39 -46.37
CA ALA A 227 0.53 -26.04 -46.90
C ALA A 227 -0.26 -25.14 -45.94
N GLY A 228 -1.08 -25.72 -45.06
CA GLY A 228 -1.86 -24.95 -44.09
C GLY A 228 -1.09 -24.57 -42.82
N THR A 229 0.05 -25.21 -42.53
CA THR A 229 0.88 -24.88 -41.36
C THR A 229 1.94 -23.87 -41.76
N GLN A 230 1.70 -22.60 -41.44
CA GLN A 230 2.59 -21.51 -41.85
C GLN A 230 2.61 -20.35 -40.86
N ILE A 231 3.67 -19.55 -40.93
CA ILE A 231 3.76 -18.29 -40.22
C ILE A 231 2.79 -17.30 -40.87
N VAL A 232 1.86 -16.76 -40.10
CA VAL A 232 0.82 -15.82 -40.58
C VAL A 232 1.14 -14.38 -40.23
N ASP A 233 1.76 -14.14 -39.08
CA ASP A 233 2.23 -12.82 -38.66
C ASP A 233 3.76 -12.88 -38.54
N ASP A 234 4.45 -12.09 -39.36
CA ASP A 234 5.91 -12.07 -39.41
C ASP A 234 6.50 -11.73 -38.03
N PRO A 235 7.67 -12.30 -37.68
CA PRO A 235 8.41 -11.97 -36.47
C PRO A 235 8.60 -10.46 -36.31
N ARG A 236 8.04 -9.89 -35.24
CA ARG A 236 8.14 -8.46 -34.95
C ARG A 236 8.37 -8.17 -33.46
N PRO A 237 9.09 -7.08 -33.15
CA PRO A 237 9.28 -6.66 -31.77
C PRO A 237 7.95 -6.21 -31.17
N VAL A 238 7.76 -6.50 -29.89
CA VAL A 238 6.63 -5.99 -29.11
C VAL A 238 6.98 -4.58 -28.65
N GLU A 239 6.27 -3.58 -29.18
CA GLU A 239 6.49 -2.18 -28.80
C GLU A 239 6.28 -1.97 -27.30
N ARG A 240 7.24 -1.28 -26.67
CA ARG A 240 7.19 -0.94 -25.25
C ARG A 240 7.13 0.56 -25.08
N SER A 241 6.15 1.02 -24.31
CA SER A 241 6.16 2.38 -23.81
C SER A 241 6.99 2.43 -22.54
N LEU A 242 8.23 2.94 -22.64
CA LEU A 242 9.13 3.16 -21.49
C LEU A 242 8.45 3.97 -20.38
N LEU A 243 7.63 4.95 -20.76
CA LEU A 243 6.87 5.78 -19.83
C LEU A 243 5.83 4.97 -19.06
N LYS A 244 5.18 4.01 -19.72
CA LYS A 244 4.21 3.12 -19.05
C LYS A 244 4.89 2.15 -18.07
N THR A 245 6.09 1.66 -18.40
CA THR A 245 6.88 0.83 -17.49
C THR A 245 7.35 1.64 -16.27
N LEU A 246 7.95 2.80 -16.52
CA LEU A 246 8.41 3.69 -15.46
C LEU A 246 7.27 4.12 -14.52
N ALA A 247 6.08 4.43 -15.07
CA ALA A 247 4.92 4.78 -14.26
C ALA A 247 4.43 3.61 -13.38
N LYS A 248 4.44 2.37 -13.90
CA LYS A 248 4.05 1.19 -13.13
C LYS A 248 5.02 0.91 -12.00
N ASP A 249 6.32 0.90 -12.28
CA ASP A 249 7.35 0.55 -11.30
C ASP A 249 7.51 1.64 -10.23
N ALA A 250 7.41 2.92 -10.62
CA ALA A 250 7.33 4.04 -9.67
C ALA A 250 6.08 3.93 -8.78
N GLY A 251 4.94 3.52 -9.34
CA GLY A 251 3.70 3.29 -8.61
C GLY A 251 3.84 2.17 -7.56
N ILE A 252 4.44 1.04 -7.94
CA ILE A 252 4.73 -0.07 -7.02
C ILE A 252 5.67 0.39 -5.90
N GLY A 253 6.75 1.08 -6.26
CA GLY A 253 7.70 1.64 -5.31
C GLY A 253 7.06 2.62 -4.33
N LEU A 254 6.15 3.47 -4.80
CA LEU A 254 5.40 4.40 -3.96
C LEU A 254 4.52 3.68 -2.92
N VAL A 255 3.79 2.63 -3.34
CA VAL A 255 2.94 1.85 -2.45
C VAL A 255 3.76 1.15 -1.38
N LEU A 256 4.87 0.51 -1.77
CA LEU A 256 5.78 -0.16 -0.83
C LEU A 256 6.43 0.84 0.14
N GLY A 257 6.91 1.97 -0.36
CA GLY A 257 7.49 3.03 0.46
C GLY A 257 6.48 3.63 1.44
N LEU A 258 5.23 3.79 1.03
CA LEU A 258 4.14 4.28 1.88
C LEU A 258 3.76 3.26 2.96
N ALA A 259 3.65 1.98 2.62
CA ALA A 259 3.38 0.92 3.59
C ALA A 259 4.47 0.84 4.66
N LEU A 260 5.75 0.86 4.24
CA LEU A 260 6.89 0.89 5.15
C LEU A 260 6.88 2.16 6.01
N GLY A 261 6.59 3.32 5.41
CA GLY A 261 6.52 4.60 6.11
C GLY A 261 5.44 4.62 7.18
N LEU A 262 4.26 4.05 6.90
CA LEU A 262 3.19 3.90 7.86
C LEU A 262 3.55 2.92 8.99
N ALA A 263 4.18 1.78 8.66
CA ALA A 263 4.62 0.81 9.65
C ALA A 263 5.64 1.41 10.63
N VAL A 264 6.68 2.08 10.12
CA VAL A 264 7.69 2.78 10.93
C VAL A 264 7.05 3.90 11.76
N ALA A 265 6.11 4.64 11.16
CA ALA A 265 5.39 5.68 11.88
C ALA A 265 4.62 5.10 13.06
N ALA A 266 3.87 4.01 12.87
CA ALA A 266 3.05 3.34 13.89
C ALA A 266 3.90 2.69 14.99
N VAL A 267 4.96 1.94 14.64
CA VAL A 267 5.86 1.34 15.65
C VAL A 267 6.50 2.43 16.51
N GLY A 268 6.93 3.53 15.90
CA GLY A 268 7.50 4.66 16.61
C GLY A 268 6.52 5.40 17.54
N THR A 269 5.21 5.20 17.42
CA THR A 269 4.23 5.76 18.37
C THR A 269 4.09 4.87 19.60
N VAL A 270 4.02 3.56 19.39
CA VAL A 270 3.85 2.57 20.47
C VAL A 270 5.08 2.53 21.37
N VAL A 271 6.28 2.56 20.80
CA VAL A 271 7.53 2.50 21.58
C VAL A 271 7.78 3.78 22.37
N ALA A 272 7.30 4.92 21.89
CA ALA A 272 7.63 6.21 22.49
C ALA A 272 6.69 6.64 23.63
N ASP A 273 5.48 6.09 23.70
CA ASP A 273 4.44 6.36 24.72
C ASP A 273 4.34 7.84 25.12
N ARG A 274 4.22 8.72 24.11
CA ARG A 274 4.23 10.18 24.31
C ARG A 274 2.80 10.71 24.24
N PRO A 275 2.19 11.11 25.37
CA PRO A 275 0.82 11.60 25.39
C PRO A 275 0.67 12.89 24.59
N VAL A 276 -0.38 12.93 23.77
CA VAL A 276 -0.67 14.06 22.86
C VAL A 276 -2.01 14.71 23.20
N LEU A 277 -2.92 13.97 23.83
CA LEU A 277 -4.28 14.42 24.13
C LEU A 277 -4.32 15.22 25.43
N ARG A 278 -5.22 16.20 25.52
CA ARG A 278 -5.40 17.05 26.71
C ARG A 278 -5.72 16.23 27.96
N ARG A 279 -6.66 15.31 27.83
CA ARG A 279 -7.04 14.38 28.90
C ARG A 279 -5.85 13.56 29.41
N GLU A 280 -4.99 13.06 28.53
CA GLU A 280 -3.85 12.22 28.92
C GLU A 280 -2.83 13.04 29.70
N ILE A 281 -2.49 14.23 29.21
CA ILE A 281 -1.53 15.10 29.88
C ILE A 281 -2.06 15.53 31.24
N ALA A 282 -3.34 15.89 31.33
CA ALA A 282 -3.99 16.22 32.60
C ALA A 282 -3.98 15.02 33.56
N ALA A 283 -4.36 13.83 33.08
CA ALA A 283 -4.40 12.61 33.88
C ALA A 283 -3.02 12.19 34.41
N HIS A 284 -1.97 12.26 33.59
CA HIS A 284 -0.63 11.86 34.02
C HIS A 284 0.04 12.89 34.95
N LEU A 285 -0.27 14.18 34.78
CA LEU A 285 0.24 15.24 35.66
C LEU A 285 -0.61 15.44 36.91
N GLY A 286 -1.85 14.95 36.94
CA GLY A 286 -2.80 15.18 38.03
C GLY A 286 -3.28 16.63 38.12
N VAL A 287 -3.15 17.42 37.04
CA VAL A 287 -3.48 18.86 37.02
C VAL A 287 -4.24 19.24 35.76
N SER A 288 -5.22 20.13 35.90
CA SER A 288 -6.03 20.62 34.78
C SER A 288 -5.25 21.49 33.79
N VAL A 289 -5.55 21.33 32.50
CA VAL A 289 -5.05 22.19 31.42
C VAL A 289 -5.83 23.51 31.41
N ILE A 290 -5.15 24.61 31.72
CA ILE A 290 -5.76 25.95 31.88
C ILE A 290 -5.70 26.80 30.60
N ALA A 291 -4.79 26.48 29.68
CA ALA A 291 -4.68 27.19 28.40
C ALA A 291 -3.94 26.39 27.33
N GLU A 292 -4.15 26.77 26.08
CA GLU A 292 -3.57 26.17 24.90
C GLU A 292 -2.89 27.20 24.01
N LEU A 293 -1.69 26.86 23.54
CA LEU A 293 -0.93 27.69 22.61
C LEU A 293 -0.43 26.84 21.44
N PRO A 294 -0.59 27.25 20.18
CA PRO A 294 -0.04 26.50 19.05
C PRO A 294 1.49 26.63 18.99
N GLY A 295 2.22 25.54 18.69
CA GLY A 295 3.69 25.53 18.71
C GLY A 295 4.33 26.27 17.52
N ARG A 296 3.72 26.21 16.33
CA ARG A 296 4.18 26.95 15.14
C ARG A 296 3.00 27.50 14.34
N PRO A 297 2.84 28.83 14.21
CA PRO A 297 1.70 29.38 13.50
C PRO A 297 1.96 29.41 11.98
N GLY A 298 1.60 28.31 11.30
CA GLY A 298 1.80 28.15 9.85
C GLY A 298 0.91 29.01 8.95
N SER A 299 -0.15 29.63 9.48
CA SER A 299 -1.08 30.49 8.72
C SER A 299 -1.30 31.84 9.42
N ARG A 300 -1.49 32.92 8.64
CA ARG A 300 -1.74 34.29 9.15
C ARG A 300 -2.97 34.35 10.07
N TRP A 301 -4.01 33.56 9.80
CA TRP A 301 -5.20 33.46 10.65
C TRP A 301 -4.91 32.74 11.97
N ARG A 302 -4.10 31.68 11.93
CA ARG A 302 -3.64 30.97 13.13
C ARG A 302 -2.73 31.86 14.00
N ARG A 303 -1.96 32.78 13.40
CA ARG A 303 -1.16 33.78 14.12
C ARG A 303 -2.03 34.72 14.97
N ARG A 304 -3.14 35.24 14.41
CA ARG A 304 -4.06 36.12 15.16
C ARG A 304 -4.67 35.42 16.37
N ARG A 305 -5.16 34.18 16.18
CA ARG A 305 -5.73 33.37 17.28
C ARG A 305 -4.69 33.03 18.34
N ALA A 306 -3.47 32.66 17.93
CA ALA A 306 -2.37 32.36 18.84
C ALA A 306 -2.03 33.58 19.72
N ARG A 307 -1.99 34.79 19.14
CA ARG A 307 -1.77 36.03 19.90
C ARG A 307 -2.90 36.29 20.89
N ALA A 308 -4.16 36.20 20.44
CA ALA A 308 -5.31 36.41 21.33
C ALA A 308 -5.33 35.40 22.50
N ALA A 309 -5.03 34.13 22.24
CA ALA A 309 -4.92 33.10 23.29
C ALA A 309 -3.79 33.41 24.28
N ARG A 310 -2.63 33.85 23.78
CA ARG A 310 -1.48 34.26 24.60
C ARG A 310 -1.77 35.49 25.46
N THR A 311 -2.46 36.50 24.91
CA THR A 311 -2.88 37.67 25.69
C THR A 311 -3.87 37.29 26.79
N ARG A 312 -4.85 36.42 26.50
CA ARG A 312 -5.80 35.90 27.51
C ARG A 312 -5.11 35.11 28.61
N LEU A 313 -4.17 34.24 28.24
CA LEU A 313 -3.35 33.49 29.20
C LEU A 313 -2.57 34.44 30.11
N THR A 314 -1.85 35.38 29.52
CA THR A 314 -1.03 36.35 30.28
C THR A 314 -1.90 37.17 31.24
N ALA A 315 -3.06 37.65 30.80
CA ALA A 315 -3.99 38.37 31.66
C ALA A 315 -4.54 37.51 32.81
N SER A 316 -4.81 36.23 32.56
CA SER A 316 -5.24 35.28 33.59
C SER A 316 -4.13 35.03 34.61
N LEU A 317 -2.91 34.75 34.14
CA LEU A 317 -1.73 34.53 34.99
C LEU A 317 -1.39 35.78 35.82
N ALA A 318 -1.47 36.97 35.22
CA ALA A 318 -1.25 38.23 35.93
C ALA A 318 -2.29 38.43 37.04
N ARG A 319 -3.57 38.08 36.80
CA ARG A 319 -4.60 38.12 37.84
C ARG A 319 -4.30 37.15 38.98
N THR A 320 -3.86 35.94 38.68
CA THR A 320 -3.47 34.95 39.68
C THR A 320 -2.23 35.40 40.48
N ALA A 321 -1.24 35.97 39.81
CA ALA A 321 -0.03 36.48 40.43
C ALA A 321 -0.30 37.69 41.34
N ARG A 322 -1.24 38.57 40.97
CA ARG A 322 -1.67 39.70 41.84
C ARG A 322 -2.36 39.23 43.13
N GLY A 323 -3.06 38.10 43.08
CA GLY A 323 -3.79 37.55 44.23
C GLY A 323 -2.93 36.80 45.24
N SER A 324 -1.60 36.76 45.07
CA SER A 324 -0.69 36.01 45.93
C SER A 324 0.57 36.81 46.24
N ALA A 325 1.03 36.74 47.50
CA ALA A 325 2.32 37.30 47.91
C ALA A 325 3.50 36.35 47.64
N GLU A 326 3.23 35.09 47.27
CA GLU A 326 4.26 34.09 47.00
C GLU A 326 4.81 34.22 45.56
N PRO A 327 6.12 33.95 45.36
CA PRO A 327 6.73 33.98 44.03
C PRO A 327 6.15 32.88 43.13
N MET A 328 5.83 33.25 41.88
CA MET A 328 5.28 32.35 40.88
C MET A 328 6.40 31.83 39.96
N SER A 329 6.43 30.53 39.71
CA SER A 329 7.36 29.89 38.79
C SER A 329 6.66 29.37 37.52
N LEU A 330 7.39 29.36 36.41
CA LEU A 330 7.00 28.78 35.12
C LEU A 330 7.97 27.65 34.81
N LEU A 331 7.50 26.40 34.88
CA LEU A 331 8.34 25.24 34.64
C LEU A 331 8.03 24.63 33.29
N GLU A 332 9.05 24.51 32.45
CA GLU A 332 8.91 24.05 31.08
C GLU A 332 9.22 22.56 30.93
N LEU A 333 8.47 21.91 30.03
CA LEU A 333 8.73 20.56 29.56
C LEU A 333 8.75 20.55 28.02
N GLY A 334 9.96 20.60 27.45
CA GLY A 334 10.18 20.58 26.00
C GLY A 334 9.87 21.88 25.28
N CYS A 335 9.71 22.98 26.00
CA CYS A 335 9.30 24.26 25.45
C CYS A 335 9.88 25.47 26.17
N ALA A 336 11.16 25.42 26.54
CA ALA A 336 11.95 26.53 27.08
C ALA A 336 11.65 27.90 26.43
N ARG A 337 11.72 27.98 25.10
CA ARG A 337 11.38 29.22 24.37
C ARG A 337 9.94 29.68 24.59
N GLY A 338 8.98 28.76 24.67
CA GLY A 338 7.57 29.06 24.94
C GLY A 338 7.38 29.61 26.35
N ALA A 339 7.96 28.95 27.35
CA ALA A 339 7.91 29.38 28.75
C ALA A 339 8.60 30.74 28.96
N SER A 340 9.79 30.93 28.38
CA SER A 340 10.53 32.20 28.40
C SER A 340 9.67 33.36 27.92
N VAL A 341 8.99 33.14 26.80
CA VAL A 341 8.16 34.14 26.14
C VAL A 341 6.89 34.45 26.95
N ILE A 342 6.31 33.47 27.63
CA ILE A 342 5.18 33.67 28.55
C ILE A 342 5.63 34.42 29.81
N ALA A 343 6.80 34.08 30.36
CA ALA A 343 7.37 34.73 31.53
C ALA A 343 7.62 36.22 31.29
N LEU A 344 8.18 36.56 30.13
CA LEU A 344 8.45 37.94 29.75
C LEU A 344 7.17 38.75 29.53
N ASP A 345 6.14 38.17 28.91
CA ASP A 345 4.84 38.83 28.78
C ASP A 345 4.19 39.07 30.14
N LEU A 346 4.27 38.09 31.05
CA LEU A 346 3.75 38.21 32.40
C LEU A 346 4.47 39.30 33.18
N ALA A 347 5.81 39.31 33.10
CA ALA A 347 6.64 40.31 33.74
C ALA A 347 6.37 41.72 33.19
N TRP A 348 6.14 41.86 31.88
CA TRP A 348 5.75 43.12 31.27
C TRP A 348 4.42 43.65 31.83
N VAL A 349 3.38 42.79 31.87
CA VAL A 349 2.05 43.18 32.36
C VAL A 349 2.07 43.53 33.86
N LEU A 350 2.91 42.85 34.65
CA LEU A 350 3.06 43.15 36.08
C LEU A 350 3.98 44.36 36.33
N GLY A 351 4.90 44.65 35.41
CA GLY A 351 5.81 45.79 35.46
C GLY A 351 5.12 47.16 35.42
N GLU A 352 3.90 47.23 34.89
CA GLU A 352 3.08 48.45 34.91
C GLU A 352 2.67 48.87 36.34
N GLU A 353 2.70 47.95 37.31
CA GLU A 353 2.26 48.17 38.70
C GLU A 353 3.43 48.29 39.69
N GLY A 354 4.65 47.91 39.29
CA GLY A 354 5.83 47.93 40.15
C GLY A 354 7.00 47.11 39.60
N PRO A 355 8.16 47.13 40.26
CA PRO A 355 9.35 46.41 39.79
C PRO A 355 9.14 44.89 39.83
N VAL A 356 9.43 44.23 38.70
CA VAL A 356 9.34 42.78 38.51
C VAL A 356 10.68 42.24 38.02
N VAL A 357 11.15 41.18 38.67
CA VAL A 357 12.38 40.47 38.30
C VAL A 357 12.04 39.06 37.82
N VAL A 358 12.56 38.70 36.66
CA VAL A 358 12.48 37.34 36.12
C VAL A 358 13.76 36.60 36.52
N VAL A 359 13.62 35.50 37.24
CA VAL A 359 14.73 34.62 37.61
C VAL A 359 14.84 33.50 36.57
N ASP A 360 15.96 33.47 35.87
CA ASP A 360 16.28 32.46 34.86
C ASP A 360 17.00 31.27 35.48
N GLY A 361 16.33 30.12 35.44
CA GLY A 361 16.84 28.79 35.77
C GLY A 361 16.66 27.82 34.60
N LEU A 362 16.56 28.32 33.36
CA LEU A 362 16.53 27.45 32.17
C LEU A 362 17.93 26.93 31.84
N PRO A 363 18.04 25.69 31.32
CA PRO A 363 19.33 25.12 30.90
C PRO A 363 19.86 25.72 29.58
N GLY A 364 19.06 26.53 28.88
CA GLY A 364 19.38 27.08 27.56
C GLY A 364 19.43 28.62 27.53
N PRO A 365 19.94 29.21 26.43
CA PRO A 365 20.18 30.65 26.31
C PRO A 365 18.92 31.49 26.08
N GLU A 366 17.72 30.90 26.16
CA GLU A 366 16.47 31.56 25.74
C GLU A 366 16.13 32.85 26.50
N LEU A 367 16.58 32.97 27.75
CA LEU A 367 16.39 34.14 28.60
C LEU A 367 17.72 34.87 28.86
N ALA A 368 18.78 34.16 29.23
CA ALA A 368 20.09 34.71 29.55
C ALA A 368 20.78 35.50 28.41
N ASP A 369 20.70 35.06 27.15
CA ASP A 369 21.42 35.69 26.02
C ASP A 369 20.58 36.73 25.26
N ARG A 370 19.40 37.10 25.79
CA ARG A 370 18.53 38.06 25.14
C ARG A 370 19.13 39.48 25.25
N ARG A 371 19.26 40.16 24.11
CA ARG A 371 19.58 41.60 24.07
C ARG A 371 18.44 42.41 24.73
N PRO A 372 18.68 43.11 25.86
CA PRO A 372 17.65 43.89 26.54
C PRO A 372 17.16 45.03 25.64
N ARG A 373 15.85 45.26 25.61
CA ARG A 373 15.24 46.44 24.99
C ARG A 373 14.85 47.45 26.08
N PRO A 374 14.78 48.75 25.75
CA PRO A 374 14.27 49.75 26.69
C PRO A 374 12.88 49.36 27.20
N GLY A 375 12.73 49.25 28.52
CA GLY A 375 11.49 48.84 29.19
C GLY A 375 11.33 47.33 29.40
N ASP A 376 12.27 46.48 28.96
CA ASP A 376 12.22 45.04 29.26
C ASP A 376 12.37 44.77 30.78
N PRO A 377 11.71 43.73 31.30
CA PRO A 377 11.84 43.33 32.70
C PRO A 377 13.27 42.87 33.02
N THR A 378 13.72 43.13 34.24
CA THR A 378 15.06 42.70 34.70
C THR A 378 15.12 41.18 34.75
N VAL A 379 16.06 40.57 34.03
CA VAL A 379 16.32 39.12 34.04
C VAL A 379 17.60 38.83 34.81
N VAL A 380 17.53 37.89 35.74
CA VAL A 380 18.63 37.55 36.66
C VAL A 380 18.80 36.04 36.72
N GLY A 381 20.04 35.54 36.67
CA GLY A 381 20.30 34.10 36.84
C GLY A 381 20.05 33.62 38.27
N LEU A 382 19.82 32.32 38.43
CA LEU A 382 19.51 31.68 39.71
C LEU A 382 20.46 32.06 40.87
N GLU A 383 21.78 32.16 40.62
CA GLU A 383 22.79 32.50 41.63
C GLU A 383 22.58 33.88 42.29
N ARG A 384 21.97 34.81 41.55
CA ARG A 384 21.69 36.17 42.01
C ARG A 384 20.25 36.33 42.51
N ALA A 385 19.42 35.30 42.43
CA ALA A 385 18.02 35.32 42.87
C ALA A 385 17.88 35.63 44.37
N ALA A 386 18.83 35.19 45.20
CA ALA A 386 18.86 35.46 46.64
C ALA A 386 19.13 36.94 46.99
N THR A 387 19.73 37.71 46.06
CA THR A 387 20.13 39.10 46.28
C THR A 387 19.08 40.13 45.85
N VAL A 388 17.98 39.69 45.23
CA VAL A 388 16.87 40.55 44.79
C VAL A 388 16.13 41.12 46.01
N ALA A 389 15.73 42.38 46.00
CA ALA A 389 15.04 42.99 47.14
C ALA A 389 13.66 42.32 47.39
N HIS A 390 13.26 42.17 48.66
CA HIS A 390 11.98 41.55 49.05
C HIS A 390 10.74 42.37 48.62
N GLN A 391 10.94 43.60 48.14
CA GLN A 391 9.88 44.50 47.66
C GLN A 391 9.58 44.33 46.16
N GLU A 392 10.43 43.59 45.42
CA GLU A 392 10.24 43.34 43.99
C GLU A 392 9.51 42.01 43.78
N ARG A 393 8.53 41.98 42.86
CA ARG A 393 7.84 40.72 42.54
C ARG A 393 8.76 39.83 41.71
N ARG A 394 8.87 38.56 42.09
CA ARG A 394 9.75 37.58 41.43
C ARG A 394 8.93 36.59 40.60
N ILE A 395 9.40 36.34 39.38
CA ILE A 395 8.87 35.30 38.49
C ILE A 395 10.01 34.34 38.15
N GLY A 396 9.96 33.12 38.65
CA GLY A 396 10.96 32.10 38.31
C GLY A 396 10.64 31.41 36.99
N VAL A 397 11.66 31.05 36.22
CA VAL A 397 11.52 30.22 35.01
C VAL A 397 12.52 29.08 35.11
N GLY A 398 12.05 27.84 34.98
CA GLY A 398 12.89 26.65 35.15
C GLY A 398 12.49 25.52 34.22
N SER A 399 13.29 24.46 34.19
CA SER A 399 13.03 23.25 33.41
C SER A 399 12.72 22.07 34.30
N VAL A 400 11.80 21.22 33.85
CA VAL A 400 11.52 19.88 34.40
C VAL A 400 11.78 18.79 33.36
N ALA A 401 12.55 19.12 32.32
CA ALA A 401 13.03 18.18 31.32
C ALA A 401 14.05 17.19 31.93
N PRO A 402 14.30 16.03 31.29
CA PRO A 402 15.35 15.11 31.73
C PRO A 402 16.70 15.84 31.90
N GLY A 403 17.30 15.69 33.08
CA GLY A 403 18.53 16.42 33.46
C GLY A 403 18.30 17.76 34.17
N ALA A 404 17.06 18.12 34.50
CA ALA A 404 16.75 19.31 35.29
C ALA A 404 17.37 19.30 36.71
N ALA A 405 17.75 20.49 37.19
CA ALA A 405 18.22 20.71 38.55
C ALA A 405 17.03 20.84 39.53
N TRP A 406 16.46 19.70 39.93
CA TRP A 406 15.26 19.63 40.78
C TRP A 406 15.39 20.35 42.13
N THR A 407 16.60 20.40 42.69
CA THR A 407 16.91 21.07 43.96
C THR A 407 16.72 22.58 43.90
N ASP A 408 16.75 23.14 42.70
CA ASP A 408 16.77 24.58 42.49
C ASP A 408 15.36 25.16 42.29
N LEU A 409 14.39 24.29 42.01
CA LEU A 409 12.99 24.64 41.74
C LEU A 409 12.31 25.39 42.89
N PRO A 410 12.51 25.04 44.18
CA PRO A 410 11.92 25.80 45.29
C PRO A 410 12.36 27.27 45.34
N TYR A 411 13.58 27.59 44.86
CA TYR A 411 14.09 28.95 44.80
C TYR A 411 13.45 29.79 43.68
N LEU A 412 12.89 29.13 42.66
CA LEU A 412 12.15 29.78 41.58
C LEU A 412 10.72 30.16 41.99
N GLY A 413 10.12 29.42 42.93
CA GLY A 413 8.85 29.76 43.55
C GLY A 413 8.02 28.55 43.98
N THR A 414 7.16 28.74 44.97
CA THR A 414 6.32 27.70 45.58
C THR A 414 5.02 27.44 44.81
N ARG A 415 4.64 28.35 43.90
CA ARG A 415 3.44 28.22 43.05
C ARG A 415 3.85 28.19 41.59
N THR A 416 3.52 27.11 40.87
CA THR A 416 4.00 26.91 39.50
C THR A 416 2.88 26.77 38.49
N VAL A 417 3.15 27.21 37.26
CA VAL A 417 2.39 26.82 36.07
C VAL A 417 3.30 26.00 35.16
N LEU A 418 2.87 24.78 34.84
CA LEU A 418 3.61 23.89 33.96
C LEU A 418 3.35 24.28 32.51
N VAL A 419 4.39 24.51 31.73
CA VAL A 419 4.31 24.74 30.29
C VAL A 419 4.80 23.49 29.59
N VAL A 420 3.90 22.73 28.96
CA VAL A 420 4.19 21.39 28.44
C VAL A 420 4.00 21.35 26.94
N ARG A 421 4.96 20.82 26.18
CA ARG A 421 4.77 20.52 24.76
C ARG A 421 4.10 19.16 24.57
N ALA A 422 2.98 19.13 23.84
CA ALA A 422 2.28 17.89 23.50
C ALA A 422 3.17 16.91 22.71
N GLY A 423 3.24 15.65 23.17
CA GLY A 423 4.05 14.58 22.56
C GLY A 423 5.56 14.75 22.69
N HIS A 424 6.04 15.58 23.63
CA HIS A 424 7.49 15.76 23.83
C HIS A 424 8.10 14.66 24.70
N GLU A 425 7.56 14.43 25.90
CA GLU A 425 8.05 13.42 26.84
C GLU A 425 7.12 12.22 26.95
N SER A 426 7.61 11.14 27.57
CA SER A 426 6.84 9.93 27.83
C SER A 426 5.85 10.12 28.99
N ALA A 427 4.80 9.29 29.02
CA ALA A 427 3.86 9.26 30.15
C ALA A 427 4.55 8.97 31.49
N ALA A 428 5.55 8.08 31.49
CA ALA A 428 6.36 7.76 32.67
C ALA A 428 7.12 8.99 33.21
N TRP A 429 7.64 9.83 32.30
CA TRP A 429 8.31 11.07 32.72
C TRP A 429 7.31 12.07 33.30
N LEU A 430 6.13 12.25 32.69
CA LEU A 430 5.10 13.13 33.25
C LEU A 430 4.72 12.73 34.68
N HIS A 431 4.60 11.44 34.96
CA HIS A 431 4.33 10.95 36.31
C HIS A 431 5.49 11.24 37.27
N THR A 432 6.73 11.15 36.78
CA THR A 432 7.93 11.54 37.55
C THR A 432 7.90 13.03 37.88
N VAL A 433 7.56 13.89 36.93
CA VAL A 433 7.41 15.34 37.17
C VAL A 433 6.34 15.60 38.24
N ALA A 434 5.16 15.00 38.11
CA ALA A 434 4.07 15.17 39.07
C ALA A 434 4.49 14.77 40.49
N ARG A 435 5.16 13.62 40.63
CA ARG A 435 5.69 13.12 41.90
C ARG A 435 6.75 14.04 42.49
N GLN A 436 7.74 14.44 41.70
CA GLN A 436 8.83 15.31 42.17
C GLN A 436 8.33 16.68 42.62
N LEU A 437 7.37 17.28 41.91
CA LEU A 437 6.77 18.55 42.32
C LEU A 437 5.98 18.42 43.62
N ALA A 438 5.28 17.30 43.82
CA ALA A 438 4.60 17.01 45.07
C ALA A 438 5.59 16.81 46.24
N ASP A 439 6.67 16.07 46.02
CA ASP A 439 7.72 15.83 47.02
C ASP A 439 8.41 17.14 47.45
N GLN A 440 8.65 18.05 46.50
CA GLN A 440 9.21 19.40 46.76
C GLN A 440 8.17 20.41 47.27
N ARG A 441 6.91 20.00 47.48
CA ARG A 441 5.79 20.84 47.93
C ARG A 441 5.54 22.07 47.05
N ILE A 442 5.78 21.95 45.75
CA ILE A 442 5.50 23.02 44.78
C ILE A 442 4.05 22.87 44.32
N LEU A 443 3.23 23.88 44.58
CA LEU A 443 1.82 23.89 44.20
C LEU A 443 1.67 24.17 42.69
N VAL A 444 1.18 23.18 41.94
CA VAL A 444 0.90 23.35 40.51
C VAL A 444 -0.50 23.93 40.31
N LEU A 445 -0.57 25.14 39.76
CA LEU A 445 -1.81 25.89 39.53
C LEU A 445 -2.56 25.45 38.26
N GLY A 446 -1.84 24.89 37.29
CA GLY A 446 -2.40 24.51 36.00
C GLY A 446 -1.34 24.17 34.96
N VAL A 447 -1.76 23.54 33.87
CA VAL A 447 -0.92 23.22 32.71
C VAL A 447 -1.26 24.13 31.53
N VAL A 448 -0.25 24.76 30.93
CA VAL A 448 -0.32 25.43 29.63
C VAL A 448 0.20 24.47 28.57
N LEU A 449 -0.68 23.99 27.71
CA LEU A 449 -0.35 23.02 26.68
C LEU A 449 0.10 23.72 25.38
N ILE A 450 1.34 23.48 24.98
CA ILE A 450 1.92 23.96 23.73
C ILE A 450 1.80 22.89 22.66
N ASP A 451 1.33 23.32 21.49
CA ASP A 451 1.13 22.53 20.29
C ASP A 451 0.12 21.38 20.43
N PRO A 452 -1.07 21.59 21.03
CA PRO A 452 -2.08 20.54 21.14
C PRO A 452 -2.52 20.03 19.76
N ASP A 453 -3.06 18.81 19.69
CA ASP A 453 -3.71 18.35 18.47
C ASP A 453 -4.93 19.25 18.16
N PRO A 454 -4.97 19.94 16.99
CA PRO A 454 -6.09 20.79 16.61
C PRO A 454 -7.44 20.07 16.42
N ARG A 455 -7.45 18.74 16.37
CA ARG A 455 -8.66 17.90 16.28
C ARG A 455 -9.00 17.19 17.59
N ASP A 456 -8.20 17.38 18.64
CA ASP A 456 -8.55 16.90 19.97
C ASP A 456 -9.88 17.54 20.40
N ARG A 457 -10.77 16.75 21.01
CA ARG A 457 -12.05 17.22 21.58
C ARG A 457 -12.16 16.89 23.07
N THR A 458 -11.13 16.30 23.67
CA THR A 458 -11.11 15.97 25.09
C THR A 458 -11.03 17.23 25.94
N ASP A 459 -11.73 17.22 27.07
CA ASP A 459 -11.58 18.20 28.13
C ASP A 459 -10.35 17.84 28.98
N GLY A 460 -9.43 18.78 29.12
CA GLY A 460 -8.23 18.62 29.96
C GLY A 460 -8.49 18.96 31.43
N THR A 461 -9.74 18.94 31.87
CA THR A 461 -10.18 19.36 33.20
C THR A 461 -10.35 18.15 34.11
N LEU A 462 -9.61 18.12 35.22
CA LEU A 462 -9.82 17.14 36.28
C LEU A 462 -10.92 17.65 37.23
N TRP A 463 -11.94 16.83 37.44
CA TRP A 463 -13.10 17.17 38.27
C TRP A 463 -12.92 16.79 39.75
N ASP A 464 -11.91 15.98 40.07
CA ASP A 464 -11.65 15.49 41.43
C ASP A 464 -10.64 16.39 42.16
N GLY A 465 -11.06 16.92 43.31
CA GLY A 465 -10.55 18.15 43.92
C GLY A 465 -9.17 18.14 44.58
N GLY A 466 -8.48 19.27 44.42
CA GLY A 466 -7.49 19.83 45.35
C GLY A 466 -7.72 21.36 45.49
N PRO A 467 -7.36 22.02 46.61
CA PRO A 467 -8.08 23.19 47.16
C PRO A 467 -8.07 24.51 46.37
N SER A 468 -7.69 24.58 45.09
CA SER A 468 -7.62 25.86 44.35
C SER A 468 -7.83 25.79 42.83
N ALA A 469 -8.33 24.69 42.27
CA ALA A 469 -8.44 24.51 40.81
C ALA A 469 -9.82 24.86 40.20
N ALA A 470 -10.52 25.88 40.70
CA ALA A 470 -11.71 26.40 40.03
C ALA A 470 -11.77 27.93 40.08
N PRO A 471 -11.29 28.66 39.05
CA PRO A 471 -11.81 29.99 38.79
C PRO A 471 -13.17 29.81 38.12
N ARG A 472 -14.23 29.61 38.92
CA ARG A 472 -15.59 29.93 38.48
C ARG A 472 -15.63 31.42 38.19
N GLY A 473 -15.68 31.78 36.92
CA GLY A 473 -16.16 33.08 36.49
C GLY A 473 -17.67 33.13 36.72
N GLN A 474 -18.10 33.62 37.89
CA GLN A 474 -19.39 34.27 38.02
C GLN A 474 -19.33 35.55 37.19
N ASN A 475 -19.80 35.46 35.95
CA ASN A 475 -20.35 36.55 35.14
C ASN A 475 -20.88 35.98 33.82
N GLU A 476 -21.83 35.05 33.93
CA GLU A 476 -22.88 34.92 32.91
C GLU A 476 -24.04 35.79 33.38
N GLY A 477 -24.24 36.93 32.71
CA GLY A 477 -25.46 37.72 32.88
C GLY A 477 -26.67 36.83 32.57
N PRO A 478 -27.80 36.99 33.28
CA PRO A 478 -28.95 36.13 33.12
C PRO A 478 -29.42 36.14 31.66
N ALA A 479 -29.54 34.95 31.08
CA ALA A 479 -30.15 34.74 29.78
C ALA A 479 -31.55 35.36 29.79
N ARG A 480 -31.76 36.35 28.91
CA ARG A 480 -33.08 36.91 28.63
C ARG A 480 -34.03 35.79 28.17
N PRO A 481 -35.20 35.62 28.81
CA PRO A 481 -36.22 34.71 28.30
C PRO A 481 -36.94 35.40 27.14
N ASN A 482 -36.61 35.04 25.90
CA ASN A 482 -37.43 35.43 24.74
C ASN A 482 -38.53 34.38 24.53
N GLY A 483 -39.69 34.66 25.13
CA GLY A 483 -40.96 34.09 24.70
C GLY A 483 -41.54 34.84 23.50
N ALA A 484 -42.34 34.09 22.73
CA ALA A 484 -43.33 34.52 21.75
C ALA A 484 -42.86 35.00 20.36
N GLY A 485 -42.85 34.04 19.42
CA GLY A 485 -43.86 34.02 18.36
C GLY A 485 -43.59 34.83 17.09
N ARG A 486 -43.09 34.16 16.05
CA ARG A 486 -43.54 34.43 14.67
C ARG A 486 -43.31 33.24 13.73
N ARG A 487 -44.40 32.49 13.54
CA ARG A 487 -44.84 31.72 12.37
C ARG A 487 -43.78 31.45 11.28
N GLN A 488 -43.20 30.26 11.30
CA GLN A 488 -42.58 29.65 10.14
C GLN A 488 -43.60 28.71 9.50
N ARG A 489 -44.16 29.11 8.36
CA ARG A 489 -45.09 28.30 7.58
C ARG A 489 -44.37 27.08 7.03
N GLU A 490 -44.98 25.93 7.27
CA GLU A 490 -44.78 24.67 6.56
C GLU A 490 -44.77 24.87 5.04
N ARG A 491 -43.83 24.20 4.38
CA ARG A 491 -44.05 23.70 3.02
C ARG A 491 -43.51 22.27 2.96
N LEU A 492 -44.44 21.33 3.03
CA LEU A 492 -44.28 19.94 2.61
C LEU A 492 -44.25 19.84 1.07
N PRO A 493 -43.80 18.71 0.51
CA PRO A 493 -43.14 18.63 -0.80
C PRO A 493 -44.04 18.08 -1.92
N ALA A 494 -43.50 18.15 -3.15
CA ALA A 494 -43.49 17.09 -4.18
C ALA A 494 -44.15 17.37 -5.56
N TRP A 495 -43.46 16.84 -6.58
CA TRP A 495 -43.84 16.45 -7.96
C TRP A 495 -44.01 17.59 -8.99
N ALA A 496 -43.16 17.70 -10.02
CA ALA A 496 -43.03 16.90 -11.25
C ALA A 496 -44.19 17.12 -12.25
N THR A 497 -43.91 17.77 -13.40
CA THR A 497 -44.34 17.42 -14.78
C THR A 497 -43.59 18.34 -15.78
N VAL A 498 -43.19 17.79 -16.92
CA VAL A 498 -42.43 18.40 -18.05
C VAL A 498 -43.43 18.71 -19.21
N PRO A 499 -42.99 19.07 -20.44
CA PRO A 499 -42.97 20.39 -21.06
C PRO A 499 -44.12 20.64 -22.07
N GLU A 500 -44.31 21.89 -22.46
CA GLU A 500 -45.19 22.26 -23.57
C GLU A 500 -44.34 22.95 -24.65
N ASN A 501 -44.19 22.29 -25.80
CA ASN A 501 -43.78 22.95 -27.02
C ASN A 501 -44.42 22.22 -28.21
N ASP A 502 -45.42 22.87 -28.78
CA ASP A 502 -46.12 22.47 -30.00
C ASP A 502 -45.19 22.60 -31.20
N GLN A 503 -45.17 21.59 -32.07
CA GLN A 503 -44.82 21.80 -33.47
C GLN A 503 -45.64 20.90 -34.40
N GLU A 504 -46.16 21.58 -35.41
CA GLU A 504 -47.18 21.18 -36.36
C GLU A 504 -46.69 20.18 -37.42
N ALA A 505 -47.66 19.40 -37.86
CA ALA A 505 -47.77 18.72 -39.15
C ALA A 505 -46.88 19.21 -40.30
N ARG A 506 -46.12 18.28 -40.89
CA ARG A 506 -46.21 17.90 -42.31
C ARG A 506 -45.51 16.57 -42.58
#